data_AF-A0A2E6XTR1-F1
#
_entry.id   AF-A0A2E6XTR1-F1
#
_cell.length_a   1.000
_cell.length_b   1.000
_cell.length_c   1.000
_cell.angle_alpha   90.00
_cell.angle_beta   90.00
_cell.angle_gamma   90.00
#
_symmetry.space_group_name_H-M   'P 1'
#
loop_
_entity.id
_entity.type
_entity.pdbx_description
1 polymer ?
#
loop_
_entity_poly.entity_id
_entity_poly.type
_entity_poly.pdbx_seq_one_letter_code
_entity_poly.pdbx_strand_id
1 'polypeptide(L)'
;MSRLMALPLRRTEMKVALSYLRLAAGSVDEPVARRVINTPRRGVGKGALERVDALAEREGIGFLEALGRADEAGVTGRPLAGIGSFLELRGALVARDGDGPASVLQTALDDSGYLDELRASGDEDSDRVQNLEDLVSAVAGFDDVVGLLEQIDEMTSVEDRPRPKTVSLFETMTLERLTLQDALELLSLPRTVGVDPSDGVEVTVQNGRFGPYLKKGSDSRSLTNEEQLLTITLEECLAVLAQPKRRGRSAARPPLRELGEDPENGKTIILKDGNWGPYVTDGEYNASLGRGDSIEELTDERAAELLAERRAKGPPGKKKRSSRKK
;
A
#
# COMPACT_ATOMS: atom_id res chain seq x y z
N MET A 1 8.25 25.10 13.62
CA MET A 1 7.01 24.49 13.08
C MET A 1 7.05 24.17 11.58
N SER A 2 7.21 25.14 10.66
CA SER A 2 7.16 24.86 9.20
C SER A 2 8.22 23.87 8.68
N ARG A 3 9.40 23.80 9.30
CA ARG A 3 10.46 22.85 8.89
C ARG A 3 10.16 21.41 9.26
N LEU A 4 9.64 21.17 10.48
CA LEU A 4 9.28 19.84 10.96
C LEU A 4 8.18 19.19 10.10
N MET A 5 7.23 19.99 9.61
CA MET A 5 6.15 19.57 8.71
C MET A 5 6.64 19.09 7.33
N ALA A 6 7.80 19.57 6.88
CA ALA A 6 8.35 19.21 5.57
C ALA A 6 9.15 17.90 5.60
N LEU A 7 9.45 17.37 6.80
CA LEU A 7 10.29 16.20 6.97
C LEU A 7 9.52 14.89 6.72
N PRO A 8 10.18 13.86 6.16
CA PRO A 8 9.53 12.59 5.87
C PRO A 8 9.46 11.69 7.12
N LEU A 9 8.77 12.14 8.19
CA LEU A 9 8.74 11.52 9.53
C LEU A 9 8.34 10.03 9.55
N ARG A 10 7.69 9.52 8.49
CA ARG A 10 7.30 8.10 8.34
C ARG A 10 8.41 7.18 7.83
N ARG A 11 9.52 7.72 7.31
CA ARG A 11 10.68 6.95 6.85
C ARG A 11 11.33 6.19 8.01
N THR A 12 12.02 5.11 7.68
CA THR A 12 12.56 4.18 8.68
C THR A 12 13.57 4.87 9.59
N GLU A 13 14.49 5.65 9.03
CA GLU A 13 15.51 6.40 9.75
C GLU A 13 14.91 7.46 10.68
N MET A 14 13.85 8.14 10.24
CA MET A 14 13.14 9.12 11.06
C MET A 14 12.45 8.46 12.24
N LYS A 15 11.79 7.31 12.02
CA LYS A 15 11.18 6.52 13.10
C LYS A 15 12.22 6.02 14.10
N VAL A 16 13.43 5.68 13.67
CA VAL A 16 14.54 5.29 14.55
C VAL A 16 14.97 6.48 15.40
N ALA A 17 15.23 7.64 14.78
CA ALA A 17 15.58 8.88 15.49
C ALA A 17 14.52 9.31 16.52
N LEU A 18 13.24 9.31 16.14
CA LEU A 18 12.14 9.62 17.06
C LEU A 18 11.98 8.58 18.17
N SER A 19 12.46 7.34 17.97
CA SER A 19 12.46 6.32 19.03
C SER A 19 13.57 6.56 20.04
N TYR A 20 14.72 7.09 19.62
CA TYR A 20 15.76 7.55 20.54
C TYR A 20 15.29 8.72 21.40
N LEU A 21 14.61 9.70 20.81
CA LEU A 21 14.00 10.80 21.57
C LEU A 21 12.97 10.29 22.58
N ARG A 22 12.09 9.36 22.18
CA ARG A 22 11.14 8.72 23.10
C ARG A 22 11.84 7.97 24.24
N LEU A 23 12.94 7.26 23.96
CA LEU A 23 13.73 6.61 25.00
C LEU A 23 14.37 7.62 25.98
N ALA A 24 14.86 8.75 25.47
CA ALA A 24 15.44 9.81 26.29
C ALA A 24 14.38 10.43 27.23
N ALA A 25 13.16 10.64 26.72
CA ALA A 25 12.00 11.06 27.53
C ALA A 25 11.49 9.97 28.49
N GLY A 26 12.19 8.84 28.63
CA GLY A 26 11.86 7.78 29.58
C GLY A 26 10.73 6.85 29.13
N SER A 27 10.32 6.86 27.85
CA SER A 27 9.28 5.96 27.33
C SER A 27 9.61 4.50 27.65
N VAL A 28 8.58 3.79 28.12
CA VAL A 28 8.61 2.34 28.37
C VAL A 28 7.96 1.54 27.26
N ASP A 29 7.65 2.18 26.13
CA ASP A 29 6.92 1.56 25.02
C ASP A 29 7.75 0.47 24.35
N GLU A 30 7.26 -0.76 24.43
CA GLU A 30 7.91 -1.92 23.83
C GLU A 30 8.18 -1.74 22.32
N PRO A 31 7.24 -1.22 21.49
CA PRO A 31 7.51 -0.99 20.07
C PRO A 31 8.65 0.01 19.82
N VAL A 32 8.84 0.99 20.71
CA VAL A 32 9.94 1.96 20.65
C VAL A 32 11.24 1.24 20.96
N ALA A 33 11.32 0.56 22.11
CA ALA A 33 12.50 -0.18 22.54
C ALA A 33 12.94 -1.23 21.50
N ARG A 34 12.00 -2.02 20.96
CA ARG A 34 12.29 -3.03 19.94
C ARG A 34 12.80 -2.45 18.63
N ARG A 35 12.42 -1.21 18.29
CA ARG A 35 12.90 -0.56 17.06
C ARG A 35 14.38 -0.22 17.14
N VAL A 36 14.85 0.18 18.31
CA VAL A 36 16.22 0.73 18.49
C VAL A 36 17.18 -0.22 19.18
N ILE A 37 16.73 -1.28 19.85
CA ILE A 37 17.63 -2.24 20.53
C ILE A 37 18.71 -2.82 19.61
N ASN A 38 18.38 -3.06 18.34
CA ASN A 38 19.32 -3.61 17.36
C ASN A 38 19.42 -2.74 16.09
N THR A 39 19.13 -1.44 16.22
CA THR A 39 19.33 -0.43 15.18
C THR A 39 20.15 0.73 15.75
N PRO A 40 21.46 0.84 15.48
CA PRO A 40 22.27 -0.02 14.62
C PRO A 40 22.50 -1.41 15.21
N ARG A 41 23.09 -2.33 14.43
CA ARG A 41 23.23 -3.75 14.81
C ARG A 41 24.09 -3.92 16.07
N ARG A 42 23.45 -4.31 17.18
CA ARG A 42 24.11 -4.64 18.47
C ARG A 42 24.33 -6.14 18.69
N GLY A 43 23.94 -6.98 17.73
CA GLY A 43 24.08 -8.43 17.85
C GLY A 43 23.03 -9.08 18.76
N VAL A 44 21.93 -8.38 19.03
CA VAL A 44 20.78 -8.90 19.78
C VAL A 44 19.89 -9.68 18.80
N GLY A 45 20.12 -10.98 18.71
CA GLY A 45 19.39 -11.87 17.79
C GLY A 45 17.99 -12.25 18.30
N LYS A 46 17.17 -12.80 17.38
CA LYS A 46 15.79 -13.23 17.65
C LYS A 46 15.67 -14.13 18.89
N GLY A 47 16.52 -15.14 19.02
CA GLY A 47 16.47 -16.07 20.15
C GLY A 47 16.84 -15.46 21.50
N ALA A 48 17.60 -14.35 21.53
CA ALA A 48 17.84 -13.61 22.76
C ALA A 48 16.59 -12.82 23.16
N LEU A 49 15.93 -12.17 22.19
CA LEU A 49 14.67 -11.47 22.40
C LEU A 49 13.55 -12.42 22.86
N GLU A 50 13.44 -13.61 22.26
CA GLU A 50 12.45 -14.61 22.67
C GLU A 50 12.63 -15.06 24.14
N ARG A 51 13.87 -15.12 24.63
CA ARG A 51 14.15 -15.41 26.05
C ARG A 51 13.76 -14.25 26.96
N VAL A 52 14.06 -13.02 26.55
CA VAL A 52 13.63 -11.80 27.25
C VAL A 52 12.10 -11.72 27.30
N ASP A 53 11.42 -12.04 26.21
CA ASP A 53 9.96 -12.06 26.12
C ASP A 53 9.37 -13.11 27.06
N ALA A 54 9.94 -14.32 27.09
CA ALA A 54 9.53 -15.36 28.02
C ALA A 54 9.76 -14.97 29.49
N LEU A 55 10.82 -14.22 29.79
CA LEU A 55 11.04 -13.65 31.12
C LEU A 55 9.97 -12.60 31.45
N ALA A 56 9.72 -11.67 30.54
CA ALA A 56 8.71 -10.61 30.70
C ALA A 56 7.32 -11.20 31.01
N GLU A 57 6.90 -12.20 30.23
CA GLU A 57 5.63 -12.89 30.42
C GLU A 57 5.59 -13.67 31.75
N ARG A 58 6.66 -14.40 32.09
CA ARG A 58 6.72 -15.22 33.31
C ARG A 58 6.65 -14.38 34.58
N GLU A 59 7.31 -13.22 34.59
CA GLU A 59 7.41 -12.35 35.77
C GLU A 59 6.35 -11.24 35.77
N GLY A 60 5.61 -11.06 34.67
CA GLY A 60 4.61 -10.00 34.54
C GLY A 60 5.21 -8.59 34.47
N ILE A 61 6.42 -8.47 33.91
CA ILE A 61 7.17 -7.20 33.80
C ILE A 61 7.22 -6.70 32.36
N GLY A 62 7.53 -5.41 32.17
CA GLY A 62 7.66 -4.82 30.84
C GLY A 62 8.93 -5.27 30.11
N PHE A 63 8.93 -5.19 28.78
CA PHE A 63 10.06 -5.60 27.92
C PHE A 63 11.39 -4.92 28.31
N LEU A 64 11.39 -3.61 28.58
CA LEU A 64 12.61 -2.90 29.00
C LEU A 64 13.15 -3.37 30.35
N GLU A 65 12.27 -3.71 31.29
CA GLU A 65 12.67 -4.24 32.59
C GLU A 65 13.27 -5.64 32.44
N ALA A 66 12.64 -6.48 31.61
CA ALA A 66 13.15 -7.81 31.28
C ALA A 66 14.52 -7.76 30.57
N LEU A 67 14.79 -6.73 29.74
CA LEU A 67 16.14 -6.52 29.17
C LEU A 67 17.19 -6.28 30.26
N GLY A 68 16.84 -5.54 31.32
CA GLY A 68 17.72 -5.31 32.47
C GLY A 68 18.08 -6.58 33.23
N ARG A 69 17.31 -7.66 33.03
CA ARG A 69 17.46 -8.99 33.64
C ARG A 69 17.71 -10.07 32.58
N ALA A 70 18.30 -9.70 31.44
CA ALA A 70 18.48 -10.61 30.31
C ALA A 70 19.38 -11.81 30.64
N ASP A 71 20.32 -11.66 31.58
CA ASP A 71 21.14 -12.75 32.12
C ASP A 71 20.28 -13.79 32.87
N GLU A 72 19.31 -13.36 33.67
CA GLU A 72 18.32 -14.24 34.34
C GLU A 72 17.42 -14.96 33.32
N ALA A 73 17.18 -14.35 32.16
CA ALA A 73 16.49 -14.99 31.04
C ALA A 73 17.35 -16.04 30.32
N GLY A 74 18.62 -16.23 30.72
CA GLY A 74 19.57 -17.13 30.08
C GLY A 74 20.18 -16.58 28.78
N VAL A 75 20.13 -15.26 28.57
CA VAL A 75 20.86 -14.61 27.48
C VAL A 75 22.34 -14.50 27.88
N THR A 76 23.24 -14.93 27.00
CA THR A 76 24.69 -14.93 27.26
C THR A 76 25.47 -14.43 26.05
N GLY A 77 26.75 -14.11 26.23
CA GLY A 77 27.67 -13.76 25.16
C GLY A 77 27.35 -12.45 24.45
N ARG A 78 27.51 -12.42 23.11
CA ARG A 78 27.34 -11.21 22.29
C ARG A 78 25.95 -10.56 22.43
N PRO A 79 24.82 -11.31 22.43
CA PRO A 79 23.51 -10.70 22.68
C PRO A 79 23.39 -10.01 24.03
N LEU A 80 23.95 -10.58 25.10
CA LEU A 80 23.91 -9.96 26.45
C LEU A 80 24.70 -8.66 26.47
N ALA A 81 25.90 -8.64 25.87
CA ALA A 81 26.70 -7.42 25.74
C ALA A 81 25.99 -6.35 24.89
N GLY A 82 25.31 -6.75 23.81
CA GLY A 82 24.51 -5.85 22.99
C GLY A 82 23.32 -5.23 23.73
N ILE A 83 22.65 -6.01 24.58
CA ILE A 83 21.60 -5.51 25.47
C ILE A 83 22.18 -4.52 26.49
N GLY A 84 23.32 -4.86 27.11
CA GLY A 84 24.01 -3.96 28.05
C GLY A 84 24.35 -2.61 27.42
N SER A 85 24.99 -2.62 26.25
CA SER A 85 25.31 -1.39 25.49
C SER A 85 24.06 -0.57 25.15
N PHE A 86 22.94 -1.22 24.81
CA PHE A 86 21.67 -0.53 24.58
C PHE A 86 21.12 0.13 25.86
N LEU A 87 21.17 -0.56 27.00
CA LEU A 87 20.71 -0.03 28.28
C LEU A 87 21.60 1.11 28.80
N GLU A 88 22.92 1.01 28.59
CA GLU A 88 23.88 2.09 28.87
C GLU A 88 23.57 3.35 28.05
N LEU A 89 23.39 3.19 26.73
CA LEU A 89 22.97 4.29 25.86
C LEU A 89 21.66 4.92 26.34
N ARG A 90 20.65 4.10 26.66
CA ARG A 90 19.38 4.60 27.21
C ARG A 90 19.60 5.41 28.48
N GLY A 91 20.40 4.90 29.42
CA GLY A 91 20.72 5.61 30.67
C GLY A 91 21.40 6.96 30.41
N ALA A 92 22.35 6.99 29.47
CA ALA A 92 23.02 8.22 29.06
C ALA A 92 22.06 9.24 28.43
N LEU A 93 21.11 8.79 27.59
CA LEU A 93 20.13 9.67 26.97
C LEU A 93 19.11 10.23 27.96
N VAL A 94 18.59 9.41 28.87
CA VAL A 94 17.66 9.84 29.92
C VAL A 94 18.30 10.89 30.84
N ALA A 95 19.61 10.78 31.11
CA ALA A 95 20.34 11.75 31.91
C ALA A 95 20.50 13.13 31.22
N ARG A 96 20.16 13.24 29.94
CA ARG A 96 20.35 14.45 29.10
C ARG A 96 19.05 15.11 28.66
N ASP A 97 17.90 14.69 29.19
CA ASP A 97 16.59 15.22 28.78
C ASP A 97 16.50 16.76 28.85
N GLY A 98 17.23 17.39 29.76
CA GLY A 98 17.31 18.85 29.91
C GLY A 98 18.22 19.60 28.91
N ASP A 99 18.95 18.89 28.04
CA ASP A 99 19.87 19.52 27.06
C ASP A 99 19.14 20.02 25.79
N GLY A 100 17.83 19.79 25.71
CA GLY A 100 17.01 20.09 24.55
C GLY A 100 17.09 19.03 23.44
N PRO A 101 16.09 18.98 22.54
CA PRO A 101 15.91 17.82 21.67
C PRO A 101 17.00 17.62 20.62
N ALA A 102 17.58 18.71 20.11
CA ALA A 102 18.66 18.60 19.13
C ALA A 102 19.92 17.99 19.72
N SER A 103 20.30 18.40 20.94
CA SER A 103 21.46 17.86 21.65
C SER A 103 21.26 16.38 21.95
N VAL A 104 20.11 16.02 22.53
CA VAL A 104 19.75 14.63 22.84
C VAL A 104 19.74 13.76 21.59
N LEU A 105 19.13 14.24 20.49
CA LEU A 105 19.07 13.49 19.25
C LEU A 105 20.46 13.31 18.63
N GLN A 106 21.29 14.35 18.60
CA GLN A 106 22.64 14.26 18.07
C GLN A 106 23.47 13.25 18.86
N THR A 107 23.46 13.33 20.20
CA THR A 107 24.12 12.35 21.06
C THR A 107 23.60 10.95 20.81
N ALA A 108 22.28 10.75 20.69
CA ALA A 108 21.73 9.43 20.40
C ALA A 108 22.19 8.87 19.06
N LEU A 109 22.25 9.69 18.02
CA LEU A 109 22.65 9.29 16.67
C LEU A 109 24.15 8.93 16.60
N ASP A 110 24.99 9.70 17.30
CA ASP A 110 26.44 9.49 17.36
C ASP A 110 26.81 8.32 18.29
N ASP A 111 26.38 8.34 19.55
CA ASP A 111 26.77 7.34 20.56
C ASP A 111 26.17 5.95 20.27
N SER A 112 25.04 5.90 19.55
CA SER A 112 24.52 4.63 19.08
C SER A 112 25.37 4.01 17.96
N GLY A 113 26.12 4.83 17.21
CA GLY A 113 26.76 4.46 15.95
C GLY A 113 25.80 4.39 14.76
N TYR A 114 24.59 4.97 14.87
CA TYR A 114 23.59 4.86 13.80
C TYR A 114 24.01 5.62 12.54
N LEU A 115 24.57 6.82 12.70
CA LEU A 115 25.09 7.59 11.56
C LEU A 115 26.28 6.89 10.91
N ASP A 116 27.15 6.25 11.70
CA ASP A 116 28.28 5.49 11.17
C ASP A 116 27.82 4.27 10.37
N GLU A 117 26.79 3.54 10.83
CA GLU A 117 26.19 2.43 10.08
C GLU A 117 25.62 2.90 8.73
N LEU A 118 24.93 4.05 8.70
CA LEU A 118 24.36 4.62 7.48
C LEU A 118 25.40 5.20 6.53
N ARG A 119 26.50 5.74 7.05
CA ARG A 119 27.60 6.25 6.19
C ARG A 119 28.42 5.10 5.61
N ALA A 120 28.53 3.98 6.32
CA ALA A 120 29.27 2.81 5.88
C ALA A 120 28.58 2.02 4.74
N SER A 121 27.26 2.18 4.54
CA SER A 121 26.50 1.50 3.49
C SER A 121 26.64 2.12 2.09
N GLY A 122 27.30 3.29 1.98
CA GLY A 122 27.61 3.96 0.71
C GLY A 122 26.55 4.97 0.26
N ASP A 123 26.63 5.40 -1.00
CA ASP A 123 25.84 6.54 -1.54
C ASP A 123 24.32 6.34 -1.48
N GLU A 124 23.83 5.10 -1.41
CA GLU A 124 22.38 4.78 -1.32
C GLU A 124 21.72 5.32 -0.05
N ASP A 125 22.48 5.51 1.03
CA ASP A 125 21.97 5.99 2.31
C ASP A 125 22.26 7.49 2.56
N SER A 126 22.83 8.19 1.57
CA SER A 126 23.09 9.65 1.64
C SER A 126 21.84 10.47 1.95
N ASP A 127 20.73 10.17 1.27
CA ASP A 127 19.42 10.79 1.52
C ASP A 127 18.93 10.55 2.96
N ARG A 128 19.23 9.39 3.55
CA ARG A 128 18.81 9.04 4.92
C ARG A 128 19.62 9.82 5.94
N VAL A 129 20.92 9.97 5.71
CA VAL A 129 21.78 10.82 6.55
C VAL A 129 21.31 12.27 6.49
N GLN A 130 21.02 12.78 5.29
CA GLN A 130 20.49 14.14 5.13
C GLN A 130 19.15 14.32 5.85
N ASN A 131 18.23 13.36 5.77
CA ASN A 131 16.95 13.41 6.50
C ASN A 131 17.15 13.53 8.02
N LEU A 132 18.16 12.83 8.57
CA LEU A 132 18.48 12.89 9.99
C LEU A 132 19.11 14.22 10.39
N GLU A 133 20.02 14.76 9.57
CA GLU A 133 20.62 16.08 9.79
C GLU A 133 19.56 17.20 9.74
N ASP A 134 18.63 17.11 8.78
CA ASP A 134 17.51 18.04 8.68
C ASP A 134 16.56 17.90 9.89
N LEU A 135 16.39 16.69 10.44
CA LEU A 135 15.66 16.48 11.68
C LEU A 135 16.34 17.17 12.86
N VAL A 136 17.65 16.97 13.05
CA VAL A 136 18.41 17.64 14.12
C VAL A 136 18.24 19.16 14.03
N SER A 137 18.37 19.72 12.82
CA SER A 137 18.17 21.15 12.57
C SER A 137 16.73 21.62 12.84
N ALA A 138 15.73 20.81 12.47
CA ALA A 138 14.33 21.17 12.67
C ALA A 138 13.90 21.15 14.14
N VAL A 139 14.48 20.25 14.94
CA VAL A 139 14.15 20.12 16.37
C VAL A 139 14.94 21.07 17.28
N ALA A 140 15.95 21.76 16.74
CA ALA A 140 16.76 22.73 17.50
C ALA A 140 15.98 23.95 18.03
N GLY A 141 14.78 24.22 17.48
CA GLY A 141 13.90 25.30 17.94
C GLY A 141 12.92 24.91 19.04
N PHE A 142 13.09 23.74 19.65
CA PHE A 142 12.23 23.22 20.71
C PHE A 142 12.97 23.23 22.06
N ASP A 143 12.26 23.56 23.13
CA ASP A 143 12.85 23.71 24.46
C ASP A 143 13.08 22.36 25.14
N ASP A 144 12.14 21.41 24.99
CA ASP A 144 12.19 20.11 25.65
C ASP A 144 11.71 18.95 24.75
N VAL A 145 12.14 17.74 25.08
CA VAL A 145 11.88 16.53 24.27
C VAL A 145 10.40 16.14 24.32
N VAL A 146 9.75 16.30 25.48
CA VAL A 146 8.35 15.90 25.68
C VAL A 146 7.43 16.75 24.80
N GLY A 147 7.55 18.08 24.85
CA GLY A 147 6.76 19.01 24.05
C GLY A 147 6.98 18.83 22.54
N LEU A 148 8.21 18.53 22.11
CA LEU A 148 8.47 18.14 20.73
C LEU A 148 7.69 16.87 20.33
N LEU A 149 7.75 15.82 21.17
CA LEU A 149 7.09 14.55 20.89
C LEU A 149 5.56 14.69 20.85
N GLU A 150 4.98 15.46 21.76
CA GLU A 150 3.55 15.78 21.76
C GLU A 150 3.13 16.46 20.44
N GLN A 151 3.91 17.45 19.98
CA GLN A 151 3.66 18.11 18.71
C GLN A 151 3.78 17.14 17.51
N ILE A 152 4.78 16.25 17.51
CA ILE A 152 4.94 15.24 16.46
C ILE A 152 3.77 14.24 16.46
N ASP A 153 3.32 13.81 17.64
CA ASP A 153 2.20 12.89 17.77
C ASP A 153 0.90 13.55 17.30
N GLU A 154 0.68 14.83 17.63
CA GLU A 154 -0.47 15.59 17.08
C GLU A 154 -0.40 15.65 15.55
N MET A 155 0.75 16.00 14.98
CA MET A 155 0.95 16.10 13.53
C MET A 155 0.71 14.76 12.81
N THR A 156 1.24 13.67 13.36
CA THR A 156 1.12 12.34 12.75
C THR A 156 -0.25 11.72 12.96
N SER A 157 -0.95 12.07 14.05
CA SER A 157 -2.30 11.57 14.34
C SER A 157 -3.32 11.97 13.28
N VAL A 158 -3.18 13.15 12.66
CA VAL A 158 -4.11 13.66 11.64
C VAL A 158 -4.14 12.77 10.40
N GLU A 159 -2.98 12.27 10.00
CA GLU A 159 -2.83 11.39 8.85
C GLU A 159 -3.19 9.92 9.15
N ASP A 160 -3.10 9.51 10.42
CA ASP A 160 -3.51 8.17 10.87
C ASP A 160 -5.03 8.07 11.15
N ARG A 161 -5.76 9.18 11.04
CA ARG A 161 -7.23 9.15 11.07
C ARG A 161 -7.74 8.24 9.94
N PRO A 162 -8.77 7.42 10.20
CA PRO A 162 -9.36 6.58 9.17
C PRO A 162 -9.73 7.47 7.98
N ARG A 163 -9.22 7.09 6.80
CA ARG A 163 -9.51 7.84 5.57
C ARG A 163 -11.02 7.98 5.46
N PRO A 164 -11.53 9.20 5.19
CA PRO A 164 -12.97 9.38 5.06
C PRO A 164 -13.48 8.42 3.99
N LYS A 165 -14.66 7.85 4.22
CA LYS A 165 -15.31 7.00 3.22
C LYS A 165 -15.47 7.83 1.96
N THR A 166 -14.93 7.34 0.85
CA THR A 166 -15.11 7.94 -0.47
C THR A 166 -15.97 7.04 -1.33
N VAL A 167 -16.69 7.65 -2.25
CA VAL A 167 -17.56 6.98 -3.21
C VAL A 167 -17.41 7.68 -4.56
N SER A 168 -17.48 6.90 -5.64
CA SER A 168 -17.45 7.47 -6.98
C SER A 168 -18.78 8.16 -7.26
N LEU A 169 -18.71 9.32 -7.91
CA LEU A 169 -19.87 9.93 -8.55
C LEU A 169 -20.39 9.01 -9.65
N PHE A 170 -21.70 9.08 -9.90
CA PHE A 170 -22.30 8.48 -11.08
C PHE A 170 -21.87 9.23 -12.35
N GLU A 171 -21.91 8.55 -13.49
CA GLU A 171 -21.49 9.09 -14.79
C GLU A 171 -22.27 10.37 -15.17
N THR A 172 -23.51 10.49 -14.71
CA THR A 172 -24.39 11.63 -14.96
C THR A 172 -24.19 12.79 -13.97
N MET A 173 -23.42 12.61 -12.90
CA MET A 173 -23.22 13.63 -11.86
C MET A 173 -21.97 14.48 -12.12
N THR A 174 -22.07 15.78 -11.82
CA THR A 174 -20.92 16.70 -11.85
C THR A 174 -20.76 17.41 -10.52
N LEU A 175 -19.54 17.82 -10.18
CA LEU A 175 -19.23 18.47 -8.90
C LEU A 175 -20.00 19.78 -8.71
N GLU A 176 -20.28 20.51 -9.79
CA GLU A 176 -20.99 21.80 -9.75
C GLU A 176 -22.48 21.63 -9.43
N ARG A 177 -23.06 20.47 -9.71
CA ARG A 177 -24.49 20.19 -9.54
C ARG A 177 -24.80 19.28 -8.35
N LEU A 178 -23.75 18.74 -7.72
CA LEU A 178 -23.89 17.81 -6.61
C LEU A 178 -24.45 18.51 -5.38
N THR A 179 -25.54 17.97 -4.82
CA THR A 179 -26.08 18.43 -3.54
C THR A 179 -25.53 17.61 -2.38
N LEU A 180 -25.65 18.12 -1.15
CA LEU A 180 -25.32 17.37 0.06
C LEU A 180 -26.15 16.07 0.16
N GLN A 181 -27.41 16.12 -0.27
CA GLN A 181 -28.29 14.96 -0.23
C GLN A 181 -27.78 13.85 -1.18
N ASP A 182 -27.42 14.22 -2.41
CA ASP A 182 -26.84 13.27 -3.37
C ASP A 182 -25.56 12.63 -2.82
N ALA A 183 -24.70 13.44 -2.18
CA ALA A 183 -23.47 12.96 -1.57
C ALA A 183 -23.74 11.96 -0.43
N LEU A 184 -24.73 12.21 0.43
CA LEU A 184 -25.13 11.30 1.50
C LEU A 184 -25.71 9.99 0.96
N GLU A 185 -26.49 10.05 -0.12
CA GLU A 185 -27.03 8.87 -0.79
C GLU A 185 -25.92 8.02 -1.40
N LEU A 186 -24.97 8.61 -2.11
CA LEU A 186 -23.80 7.89 -2.63
C LEU A 186 -22.98 7.27 -1.48
N LEU A 187 -22.75 8.02 -0.41
CA LEU A 187 -22.01 7.56 0.78
C LEU A 187 -22.74 6.44 1.54
N SER A 188 -24.03 6.22 1.29
CA SER A 188 -24.77 5.09 1.86
C SER A 188 -24.43 3.75 1.19
N LEU A 189 -23.85 3.75 -0.02
CA LEU A 189 -23.44 2.54 -0.72
C LEU A 189 -22.22 1.89 -0.06
N PRO A 190 -22.10 0.54 0.00
CA PRO A 190 -23.04 -0.46 -0.49
C PRO A 190 -24.35 -0.48 0.30
N ARG A 191 -25.48 -0.55 -0.39
CA ARG A 191 -26.81 -0.59 0.23
C ARG A 191 -27.32 -2.03 0.28
N THR A 192 -27.83 -2.45 1.44
CA THR A 192 -28.60 -3.69 1.56
C THR A 192 -30.03 -3.45 1.09
N VAL A 193 -30.46 -4.21 0.07
CA VAL A 193 -31.81 -4.10 -0.49
C VAL A 193 -32.80 -4.93 0.33
N GLY A 194 -32.37 -6.10 0.81
CA GLY A 194 -33.17 -6.98 1.65
C GLY A 194 -32.55 -8.36 1.83
N VAL A 195 -33.28 -9.26 2.48
CA VAL A 195 -32.92 -10.67 2.66
C VAL A 195 -33.81 -11.52 1.76
N ASP A 196 -33.22 -12.43 0.99
CA ASP A 196 -34.01 -13.34 0.17
C ASP A 196 -34.85 -14.30 1.05
N PRO A 197 -36.19 -14.34 0.89
CA PRO A 197 -37.05 -15.21 1.68
C PRO A 197 -36.80 -16.71 1.51
N SER A 198 -36.16 -17.13 0.41
CA SER A 198 -35.96 -18.54 0.06
C SER A 198 -34.79 -19.19 0.79
N ASP A 199 -33.69 -18.46 1.00
CA ASP A 199 -32.46 -18.98 1.60
C ASP A 199 -31.90 -18.10 2.74
N GLY A 200 -32.56 -16.98 3.05
CA GLY A 200 -32.16 -16.09 4.13
C GLY A 200 -30.88 -15.30 3.86
N VAL A 201 -30.41 -15.24 2.62
CA VAL A 201 -29.15 -14.54 2.26
C VAL A 201 -29.42 -13.09 1.90
N GLU A 202 -28.59 -12.19 2.43
CA GLU A 202 -28.64 -10.75 2.13
C GLU A 202 -28.30 -10.44 0.67
N VAL A 203 -29.07 -9.52 0.10
CA VAL A 203 -28.86 -8.95 -1.23
C VAL A 203 -28.40 -7.50 -1.08
N THR A 204 -27.20 -7.21 -1.55
CA THR A 204 -26.58 -5.88 -1.51
C THR A 204 -26.34 -5.34 -2.90
N VAL A 205 -26.45 -4.03 -3.08
CA VAL A 205 -26.12 -3.32 -4.32
C VAL A 205 -24.99 -2.33 -4.11
N GLN A 206 -24.10 -2.23 -5.09
CA GLN A 206 -22.93 -1.36 -4.99
C GLN A 206 -22.37 -0.96 -6.36
N ASN A 207 -21.70 0.20 -6.41
CA ASN A 207 -20.96 0.62 -7.59
C ASN A 207 -19.55 0.01 -7.57
N GLY A 208 -19.18 -0.71 -8.63
CA GLY A 208 -17.88 -1.36 -8.77
C GLY A 208 -17.05 -0.77 -9.90
N ARG A 209 -15.81 -1.26 -10.06
CA ARG A 209 -14.90 -0.86 -11.15
C ARG A 209 -15.51 -1.05 -12.55
N PHE A 210 -16.41 -2.01 -12.71
CA PHE A 210 -17.05 -2.36 -13.99
C PHE A 210 -18.49 -1.89 -14.08
N GLY A 211 -18.89 -0.94 -13.22
CA GLY A 211 -20.25 -0.43 -13.13
C GLY A 211 -21.07 -1.03 -11.99
N PRO A 212 -22.36 -0.71 -11.94
CA PRO A 212 -23.28 -1.06 -10.87
C PRO A 212 -23.62 -2.54 -10.88
N TYR A 213 -23.66 -3.16 -9.71
CA TYR A 213 -23.97 -4.58 -9.59
C TYR A 213 -24.65 -4.92 -8.27
N LEU A 214 -25.39 -6.03 -8.26
CA LEU A 214 -25.94 -6.64 -7.06
C LEU A 214 -25.13 -7.88 -6.69
N LYS A 215 -25.12 -8.20 -5.39
CA LYS A 215 -24.43 -9.35 -4.81
C LYS A 215 -25.34 -10.06 -3.81
N LYS A 216 -25.39 -11.39 -3.89
CA LYS A 216 -26.05 -12.28 -2.94
C LYS A 216 -25.10 -13.43 -2.61
N GLY A 217 -24.45 -13.36 -1.43
CA GLY A 217 -23.40 -14.32 -1.06
C GLY A 217 -22.24 -14.37 -2.06
N SER A 218 -22.10 -15.48 -2.78
CA SER A 218 -21.10 -15.67 -3.85
C SER A 218 -21.63 -15.34 -5.25
N ASP A 219 -22.93 -15.06 -5.40
CA ASP A 219 -23.53 -14.69 -6.66
C ASP A 219 -23.51 -13.17 -6.89
N SER A 220 -23.26 -12.74 -8.12
CA SER A 220 -23.30 -11.35 -8.53
C SER A 220 -23.89 -11.18 -9.94
N ARG A 221 -24.62 -10.08 -10.15
CA ARG A 221 -25.20 -9.69 -11.45
C ARG A 221 -24.99 -8.20 -11.68
N SER A 222 -24.65 -7.83 -12.90
CA SER A 222 -24.61 -6.43 -13.31
C SER A 222 -26.01 -5.85 -13.34
N LEU A 223 -26.12 -4.58 -12.93
CA LEU A 223 -27.30 -3.75 -13.10
C LEU A 223 -27.16 -2.97 -14.41
N THR A 224 -28.26 -2.41 -14.90
CA THR A 224 -28.26 -1.71 -16.20
C THR A 224 -27.75 -0.29 -16.10
N ASN A 225 -27.97 0.39 -14.97
CA ASN A 225 -27.53 1.76 -14.73
C ASN A 225 -27.28 2.01 -13.24
N GLU A 226 -26.66 3.15 -12.93
CA GLU A 226 -26.25 3.48 -11.56
C GLU A 226 -27.41 3.92 -10.67
N GLU A 227 -28.46 4.51 -11.25
CA GLU A 227 -29.68 4.91 -10.51
C GLU A 227 -30.37 3.72 -9.84
N GLN A 228 -30.27 2.52 -10.43
CA GLN A 228 -30.78 1.30 -9.82
C GLN A 228 -30.13 0.99 -8.46
N LEU A 229 -28.91 1.46 -8.19
CA LEU A 229 -28.30 1.30 -6.87
C LEU A 229 -29.10 1.98 -5.75
N LEU A 230 -29.86 3.01 -6.09
CA LEU A 230 -30.68 3.80 -5.17
C LEU A 230 -32.17 3.43 -5.21
N THR A 231 -32.65 2.80 -6.28
CA THR A 231 -34.10 2.58 -6.49
C THR A 231 -34.52 1.12 -6.55
N ILE A 232 -33.60 0.19 -6.89
CA ILE A 232 -33.95 -1.21 -7.13
C ILE A 232 -34.53 -1.89 -5.87
N THR A 233 -35.58 -2.66 -6.10
CA THR A 233 -36.28 -3.42 -5.06
C THR A 233 -35.72 -4.84 -4.92
N LEU A 234 -36.07 -5.51 -3.81
CA LEU A 234 -35.67 -6.90 -3.59
C LEU A 234 -36.23 -7.80 -4.69
N GLU A 235 -37.50 -7.64 -5.06
CA GLU A 235 -38.16 -8.43 -6.11
C GLU A 235 -37.43 -8.35 -7.45
N GLU A 236 -37.04 -7.14 -7.87
CA GLU A 236 -36.26 -6.91 -9.09
C GLU A 236 -34.87 -7.54 -9.00
N CYS A 237 -34.22 -7.45 -7.85
CA CYS A 237 -32.93 -8.10 -7.62
C CYS A 237 -33.03 -9.62 -7.76
N LEU A 238 -34.08 -10.24 -7.20
CA LEU A 238 -34.34 -11.67 -7.31
C LEU A 238 -34.65 -12.08 -8.76
N ALA A 239 -35.39 -11.25 -9.50
CA ALA A 239 -35.64 -11.47 -10.92
C ALA A 239 -34.33 -11.45 -11.75
N VAL A 240 -33.41 -10.52 -11.46
CA VAL A 240 -32.09 -10.46 -12.12
C VAL A 240 -31.20 -11.65 -11.73
N LEU A 241 -31.27 -12.13 -10.48
CA LEU A 241 -30.54 -13.31 -10.02
C LEU A 241 -31.04 -14.60 -10.67
N ALA A 242 -32.36 -14.72 -10.89
CA ALA A 242 -32.99 -15.87 -11.55
C ALA A 242 -32.60 -16.01 -13.03
N GLN A 243 -32.19 -14.92 -13.68
CA GLN A 243 -31.68 -14.98 -15.03
C GLN A 243 -30.35 -15.77 -15.09
N PRO A 244 -30.16 -16.61 -16.13
CA PRO A 244 -28.95 -17.41 -16.27
C PRO A 244 -27.73 -16.49 -16.36
N LYS A 245 -26.64 -16.87 -15.68
CA LYS A 245 -25.36 -16.14 -15.74
C LYS A 245 -24.93 -16.01 -17.20
N ARG A 246 -25.05 -14.80 -17.75
CA ARG A 246 -24.34 -14.41 -18.96
C ARG A 246 -22.85 -14.34 -18.59
N ARG A 247 -22.15 -15.48 -18.68
CA ARG A 247 -20.69 -15.53 -18.53
C ARG A 247 -20.12 -14.50 -19.48
N GLY A 248 -19.45 -13.48 -18.93
CA GLY A 248 -18.79 -12.43 -19.67
C GLY A 248 -17.72 -12.99 -20.62
N ARG A 249 -18.13 -13.40 -21.81
CA ARG A 249 -17.49 -12.89 -22.99
C ARG A 249 -18.34 -11.71 -23.39
N SER A 250 -17.79 -10.50 -23.24
CA SER A 250 -18.25 -9.38 -24.06
C SER A 250 -18.48 -9.95 -25.45
N ALA A 251 -19.66 -9.74 -26.03
CA ALA A 251 -19.82 -10.01 -27.46
C ALA A 251 -18.62 -9.35 -28.15
N ALA A 252 -17.88 -10.12 -28.95
CA ALA A 252 -16.73 -9.58 -29.66
C ALA A 252 -17.25 -8.36 -30.41
N ARG A 253 -16.65 -7.18 -30.18
CA ARG A 253 -16.98 -6.01 -30.98
C ARG A 253 -16.81 -6.41 -32.44
N PRO A 254 -17.76 -6.07 -33.33
CA PRO A 254 -17.65 -6.36 -34.75
C PRO A 254 -16.28 -5.86 -35.24
N PRO A 255 -15.63 -6.58 -36.16
CA PRO A 255 -14.36 -6.11 -36.71
C PRO A 255 -14.53 -4.75 -37.37
N LEU A 256 -13.52 -3.89 -37.22
CA LEU A 256 -13.49 -2.57 -37.85
C LEU A 256 -13.37 -2.71 -39.37
N ARG A 257 -12.61 -3.71 -39.83
CA ARG A 257 -12.42 -4.00 -41.26
C ARG A 257 -11.93 -5.43 -41.44
N GLU A 258 -12.37 -6.09 -42.49
CA GLU A 258 -11.74 -7.32 -42.99
C GLU A 258 -10.72 -6.90 -44.06
N LEU A 259 -9.52 -7.45 -43.95
CA LEU A 259 -8.41 -7.26 -44.88
C LEU A 259 -8.20 -8.57 -45.65
N GLY A 260 -7.28 -8.56 -46.62
CA GLY A 260 -6.92 -9.73 -47.41
C GLY A 260 -6.41 -10.94 -46.60
N GLU A 261 -5.96 -11.96 -47.31
CA GLU A 261 -5.38 -13.16 -46.70
C GLU A 261 -3.90 -12.95 -46.38
N ASP A 262 -3.46 -13.48 -45.24
CA ASP A 262 -2.06 -13.46 -44.87
C ASP A 262 -1.23 -14.38 -45.79
N PRO A 263 -0.17 -13.89 -46.43
CA PRO A 263 0.63 -14.67 -47.38
C PRO A 263 1.39 -15.85 -46.75
N GLU A 264 1.60 -15.86 -45.42
CA GLU A 264 2.31 -16.96 -44.75
C GLU A 264 1.39 -18.11 -44.34
N ASN A 265 0.13 -17.83 -44.00
CA ASN A 265 -0.77 -18.87 -43.47
C ASN A 265 -2.15 -18.95 -44.15
N GLY A 266 -2.43 -18.10 -45.12
CA GLY A 266 -3.66 -18.06 -45.91
C GLY A 266 -4.91 -17.71 -45.09
N LYS A 267 -4.77 -17.19 -43.86
CA LYS A 267 -5.91 -16.82 -43.02
C LYS A 267 -6.31 -15.37 -43.29
N THR A 268 -7.61 -15.10 -43.23
CA THR A 268 -8.15 -13.73 -43.36
C THR A 268 -7.64 -12.84 -42.24
N ILE A 269 -7.08 -11.69 -42.60
CA ILE A 269 -6.63 -10.69 -41.66
C ILE A 269 -7.80 -9.79 -41.29
N ILE A 270 -7.96 -9.50 -40.00
CA ILE A 270 -9.08 -8.70 -39.50
C ILE A 270 -8.55 -7.57 -38.61
N LEU A 271 -8.99 -6.34 -38.86
CA LEU A 271 -8.72 -5.18 -38.02
C LEU A 271 -9.79 -5.07 -36.92
N LYS A 272 -9.37 -4.95 -35.67
CA LYS A 272 -10.24 -4.85 -34.49
C LYS A 272 -9.81 -3.70 -33.58
N ASP A 273 -10.79 -3.16 -32.85
CA ASP A 273 -10.53 -2.19 -31.79
C ASP A 273 -10.34 -2.90 -30.44
N GLY A 274 -9.18 -2.68 -29.81
CA GLY A 274 -8.79 -3.32 -28.56
C GLY A 274 -8.61 -2.32 -27.41
N ASN A 275 -8.50 -2.84 -26.19
CA ASN A 275 -8.33 -2.02 -24.97
C ASN A 275 -7.01 -1.21 -24.91
N TRP A 276 -6.11 -1.43 -25.87
CA TRP A 276 -4.79 -0.78 -25.99
C TRP A 276 -4.60 -0.11 -27.35
N GLY A 277 -5.69 0.09 -28.09
CA GLY A 277 -5.70 0.64 -29.44
C GLY A 277 -6.04 -0.40 -30.53
N PRO A 278 -6.17 0.05 -31.79
CA PRO A 278 -6.45 -0.81 -32.93
C PRO A 278 -5.35 -1.85 -33.17
N TYR A 279 -5.75 -3.04 -33.61
CA TYR A 279 -4.84 -4.14 -33.89
C TYR A 279 -5.37 -5.05 -35.01
N VAL A 280 -4.45 -5.67 -35.75
CA VAL A 280 -4.76 -6.70 -36.75
C VAL A 280 -4.60 -8.09 -36.16
N THR A 281 -5.41 -9.04 -36.64
CA THR A 281 -5.37 -10.44 -36.22
C THR A 281 -5.72 -11.39 -37.36
N ASP A 282 -5.01 -12.51 -37.44
CA ASP A 282 -5.30 -13.68 -38.29
C ASP A 282 -6.04 -14.80 -37.51
N GLY A 283 -6.52 -14.49 -36.30
CA GLY A 283 -7.13 -15.42 -35.37
C GLY A 283 -6.14 -16.16 -34.44
N GLU A 284 -4.84 -16.12 -34.73
CA GLU A 284 -3.81 -16.79 -33.93
C GLU A 284 -2.85 -15.78 -33.28
N TYR A 285 -2.42 -14.78 -34.06
CA TYR A 285 -1.56 -13.67 -33.66
C TYR A 285 -2.36 -12.36 -33.63
N ASN A 286 -1.94 -11.47 -32.73
CA ASN A 286 -2.50 -10.12 -32.60
C ASN A 286 -1.36 -9.11 -32.65
N ALA A 287 -1.36 -8.22 -33.63
CA ALA A 287 -0.36 -7.18 -33.81
C ALA A 287 -1.02 -5.79 -33.71
N SER A 288 -0.60 -5.00 -32.73
CA SER A 288 -1.05 -3.61 -32.57
C SER A 288 -0.50 -2.73 -33.67
N LEU A 289 -1.29 -1.75 -34.12
CA LEU A 289 -0.84 -0.74 -35.06
C LEU A 289 0.25 0.14 -34.42
N GLY A 290 1.28 0.50 -35.19
CA GLY A 290 2.34 1.42 -34.78
C GLY A 290 1.91 2.88 -34.82
N ARG A 291 2.72 3.79 -34.28
CA ARG A 291 2.42 5.24 -34.23
C ARG A 291 2.26 5.92 -35.61
N GLY A 292 2.68 5.25 -36.69
CA GLY A 292 2.57 5.75 -38.07
C GLY A 292 1.52 5.02 -38.91
N ASP A 293 0.85 4.00 -38.37
CA ASP A 293 -0.17 3.25 -39.12
C ASP A 293 -1.54 3.90 -38.88
N SER A 294 -2.21 4.35 -39.93
CA SER A 294 -3.58 4.87 -39.85
C SER A 294 -4.61 3.76 -40.09
N ILE A 295 -5.76 3.82 -39.41
CA ILE A 295 -6.84 2.84 -39.55
C ILE A 295 -7.39 2.83 -40.99
N GLU A 296 -7.41 3.99 -41.63
CA GLU A 296 -8.01 4.19 -42.94
C GLU A 296 -7.08 3.74 -44.07
N GLU A 297 -5.78 4.01 -43.98
CA GLU A 297 -4.80 3.75 -45.04
C GLU A 297 -4.05 2.42 -44.88
N LEU A 298 -4.38 1.63 -43.85
CA LEU A 298 -3.75 0.33 -43.61
C LEU A 298 -3.95 -0.58 -44.84
N THR A 299 -2.89 -1.07 -45.47
CA THR A 299 -2.99 -2.01 -46.59
C THR A 299 -2.91 -3.46 -46.12
N ASP A 300 -3.32 -4.38 -46.99
CA ASP A 300 -3.27 -5.83 -46.72
C ASP A 300 -1.82 -6.30 -46.50
N GLU A 301 -0.88 -5.77 -47.28
CA GLU A 301 0.55 -6.07 -47.16
C GLU A 301 1.10 -5.58 -45.82
N ARG A 302 0.74 -4.35 -45.43
CA ARG A 302 1.18 -3.77 -44.16
C ARG A 302 0.63 -4.54 -42.96
N ALA A 303 -0.61 -5.00 -43.04
CA ALA A 303 -1.22 -5.81 -42.00
C ALA A 303 -0.57 -7.20 -41.87
N ALA A 304 -0.21 -7.82 -42.99
CA ALA A 304 0.55 -9.07 -43.02
C ALA A 304 1.96 -8.90 -42.42
N GLU A 305 2.66 -7.80 -42.75
CA GLU A 305 3.96 -7.47 -42.15
C GLU A 305 3.91 -7.37 -40.62
N LEU A 306 2.91 -6.66 -40.08
CA LEU A 306 2.73 -6.50 -38.64
C LEU A 306 2.51 -7.86 -37.94
N LEU A 307 1.77 -8.77 -38.58
CA LEU A 307 1.54 -10.12 -38.07
C LEU A 307 2.81 -10.99 -38.15
N ALA A 308 3.55 -10.93 -39.26
CA ALA A 308 4.83 -11.64 -39.42
C ALA A 308 5.86 -11.18 -38.39
N GLU A 309 5.99 -9.87 -38.16
CA GLU A 309 6.84 -9.32 -37.08
C GLU A 309 6.43 -9.85 -35.71
N ARG A 310 5.12 -9.96 -35.46
CA ARG A 310 4.59 -10.45 -34.19
C ARG A 310 4.87 -11.93 -33.98
N ARG A 311 4.85 -12.73 -35.05
CA ARG A 311 5.25 -14.15 -35.06
C ARG A 311 6.73 -14.30 -34.76
N ALA A 312 7.58 -13.51 -35.44
CA ALA A 312 9.03 -13.52 -35.22
C ALA A 312 9.42 -13.16 -33.78
N LYS A 313 8.66 -12.25 -33.12
CA LYS A 313 8.88 -11.85 -31.72
C LYS A 313 8.40 -12.90 -30.69
N GLY A 314 7.71 -13.96 -31.11
CA GLY A 314 7.23 -15.05 -30.25
C GLY A 314 6.07 -14.67 -29.29
N PRO A 315 5.39 -15.65 -28.68
CA PRO A 315 4.29 -15.38 -27.74
C PRO A 315 4.83 -14.64 -26.50
N PRO A 316 4.02 -13.73 -25.90
CA PRO A 316 4.47 -13.02 -24.71
C PRO A 316 4.75 -14.02 -23.59
N GLY A 317 5.95 -13.98 -23.02
CA GLY A 317 6.36 -14.89 -21.96
C GLY A 317 5.32 -14.91 -20.83
N LYS A 318 4.85 -16.11 -20.46
CA LYS A 318 3.95 -16.29 -19.31
C LYS A 318 4.65 -15.75 -18.06
N LYS A 319 4.29 -14.55 -17.59
CA LYS A 319 4.66 -14.08 -16.25
C LYS A 319 4.11 -15.10 -15.24
N LYS A 320 5.01 -15.82 -14.56
CA LYS A 320 4.66 -16.66 -13.41
C LYS A 320 3.90 -15.79 -12.40
N ARG A 321 2.65 -16.13 -12.12
CA ARG A 321 1.88 -15.53 -11.03
C ARG A 321 2.61 -15.83 -9.72
N SER A 322 3.05 -14.80 -9.00
CA SER A 322 3.49 -14.99 -7.61
C SER A 322 2.28 -15.40 -6.78
N SER A 323 2.38 -16.54 -6.11
CA SER A 323 1.39 -17.00 -5.15
C SER A 323 1.40 -16.04 -3.96
N ARG A 324 0.31 -15.30 -3.77
CA ARG A 324 0.06 -14.47 -2.59
C ARG A 324 -0.10 -15.40 -1.39
N LYS A 325 0.83 -15.34 -0.44
CA LYS A 325 0.74 -16.07 0.83
C LYS A 325 -0.53 -15.60 1.56
N LYS A 326 -1.37 -16.55 1.95
CA LYS A 326 -2.49 -16.34 2.89
C LYS A 326 -1.94 -16.09 4.28
#